data_AF-A0A378VSA8-F1
#
_entry.id   AF-A0A378VSA8-F1
#
_cell.length_a   1.000
_cell.length_b   1.000
_cell.length_c   1.000
_cell.angle_alpha   90.00
_cell.angle_beta   90.00
_cell.angle_gamma   90.00
#
_symmetry.space_group_name_H-M   'P 1'
#
loop_
_entity.id
_entity.type
_entity.pdbx_description
1 polymer ?
#
loop_
_entity_poly.entity_id
_entity_poly.type
_entity_poly.pdbx_seq_one_letter_code
_entity_poly.pdbx_strand_id
1 'polypeptide(L)'
;MASSGVNNEIKDKKLSLWAKRQDGSVKWFCGQPVTRNAKAANADDVAADDTNKIDTKHLPSTCRDASSAVCIETPPTAFYKNT
;
A
#
# COMPACT_ATOMS: atom_id res chain seq x y z
N MET A 1 -22.52 5.90 -24.75
CA MET A 1 -21.09 6.10 -24.43
C MET A 1 -20.56 4.78 -23.89
N ALA A 2 -19.90 3.98 -24.71
CA ALA A 2 -19.36 2.70 -24.27
C ALA A 2 -18.13 2.96 -23.39
N SER A 3 -18.24 2.79 -22.07
CA SER A 3 -17.09 2.80 -21.17
C SER A 3 -16.38 1.45 -21.22
N SER A 4 -15.86 1.07 -22.40
CA SER A 4 -15.17 -0.21 -22.59
C SER A 4 -13.69 -0.14 -22.18
N GLY A 5 -13.35 0.63 -21.15
CA GLY A 5 -11.97 0.90 -20.80
C GLY A 5 -11.75 1.35 -19.37
N VAL A 6 -10.47 1.52 -19.04
CA VAL A 6 -10.01 2.02 -17.74
C VAL A 6 -10.33 3.52 -17.63
N ASN A 7 -10.79 3.97 -16.46
CA ASN A 7 -11.03 5.39 -16.19
C ASN A 7 -9.74 6.20 -16.45
N ASN A 8 -9.85 7.33 -17.16
CA ASN A 8 -8.72 8.18 -17.53
C ASN A 8 -7.88 8.65 -16.33
N GLU A 9 -8.49 8.84 -15.16
CA GLU A 9 -7.77 9.27 -13.94
C GLU A 9 -6.83 8.19 -13.38
N ILE A 10 -7.05 6.93 -13.73
CA ILE A 10 -6.24 5.77 -13.30
C ILE A 10 -5.54 5.08 -14.46
N LYS A 11 -5.65 5.61 -15.68
CA LYS A 11 -4.94 5.06 -16.85
C LYS A 11 -3.42 5.18 -16.62
N ASP A 12 -2.71 4.10 -16.93
CA ASP A 12 -1.26 3.93 -16.73
C ASP A 12 -0.79 4.09 -15.27
N LYS A 13 -1.73 4.05 -14.32
CA LYS A 13 -1.45 4.16 -12.88
C LYS A 13 -1.44 2.78 -12.22
N LYS A 14 -0.73 2.67 -11.11
CA LYS A 14 -0.42 1.41 -10.42
C LYS A 14 -0.73 1.49 -8.93
N LEU A 15 -0.92 0.31 -8.36
CA LEU A 15 -0.91 0.03 -6.93
C LEU A 15 0.06 -1.14 -6.69
N SER A 16 0.46 -1.33 -5.45
CA SER A 16 1.32 -2.44 -5.05
C SER A 16 0.68 -3.27 -3.94
N LEU A 17 0.99 -4.56 -3.97
CA LEU A 17 0.82 -5.48 -2.85
C LEU A 17 2.20 -5.81 -2.30
N TRP A 18 2.37 -5.70 -0.99
CA TRP A 18 3.61 -6.09 -0.32
C TRP A 18 3.31 -6.78 1.00
N ALA A 19 4.29 -7.51 1.51
CA ALA A 19 4.17 -8.20 2.78
C ALA A 19 5.40 -7.91 3.65
N LYS A 20 5.17 -7.88 4.96
CA LYS A 20 6.21 -7.82 6.01
C LYS A 20 6.05 -9.03 6.92
N ARG A 21 7.16 -9.57 7.43
CA ARG A 21 7.13 -10.71 8.37
C ARG A 21 6.60 -10.28 9.73
N GLN A 22 5.87 -11.18 10.39
CA GLN A 22 5.37 -11.04 11.76
C GLN A 22 5.23 -12.42 12.41
N ASP A 23 5.99 -12.69 13.48
CA ASP A 23 5.84 -13.85 14.38
C ASP A 23 5.64 -15.21 13.68
N GLY A 24 6.43 -15.49 12.65
CA GLY A 24 6.35 -16.74 11.89
C GLY A 24 5.29 -16.75 10.77
N SER A 25 4.59 -15.64 10.56
CA SER A 25 3.66 -15.39 9.45
C SER A 25 4.08 -14.14 8.64
N VAL A 26 3.28 -13.78 7.64
CA VAL A 26 3.41 -12.52 6.90
C VAL A 26 2.10 -11.74 6.95
N LYS A 27 2.19 -10.43 7.12
CA LYS A 27 1.06 -9.52 6.97
C LYS A 27 1.15 -8.85 5.61
N TRP A 28 0.07 -8.93 4.84
CA TRP A 28 -0.07 -8.26 3.55
C TRP A 28 -0.60 -6.83 3.72
N PHE A 29 -0.15 -5.97 2.81
CA PHE A 29 -0.53 -4.57 2.69
C PHE A 29 -0.85 -4.28 1.23
N CYS A 30 -1.75 -3.33 1.01
CA CYS A 30 -2.21 -2.89 -0.31
C CYS A 30 -2.29 -1.37 -0.33
N GLY A 31 -1.68 -0.74 -1.32
CA GLY A 31 -1.65 0.72 -1.38
C GLY A 31 -0.98 1.24 -2.63
N GLN A 32 -0.55 2.50 -2.57
CA GLN A 32 0.20 3.14 -3.64
C GLN A 32 1.49 2.37 -3.98
N PRO A 33 2.09 2.60 -5.16
CA PRO A 33 3.26 1.85 -5.59
C PRO A 33 4.39 1.93 -4.58
N VAL A 34 5.08 0.80 -4.42
CA VAL A 34 6.24 0.67 -3.54
C VAL A 34 7.31 -0.19 -4.18
N THR A 35 8.55 -0.01 -3.72
CA THR A 35 9.71 -0.82 -4.12
C THR A 35 10.32 -1.49 -2.90
N ARG A 36 10.84 -2.71 -3.09
CA ARG A 36 11.57 -3.46 -2.07
C ARG A 36 13.06 -3.33 -2.34
N ASN A 37 13.82 -2.85 -1.36
CA ASN A 37 15.27 -2.78 -1.47
C ASN A 37 15.88 -4.17 -1.27
N ALA A 38 16.24 -4.85 -2.36
CA ALA A 38 16.65 -6.26 -2.39
C ALA A 38 18.06 -6.57 -1.82
N LYS A 39 18.62 -5.77 -0.90
CA LYS A 39 20.04 -5.90 -0.50
C LYS A 39 20.30 -6.70 0.78
N ALA A 40 19.29 -7.20 1.47
CA ALA A 40 19.47 -8.07 2.64
C ALA A 40 18.45 -9.21 2.66
N ALA A 41 18.86 -10.38 3.17
CA ALA A 41 18.00 -11.54 3.39
C ALA A 41 16.79 -11.28 4.32
N ASN A 42 16.75 -10.09 4.95
CA ASN A 42 15.75 -9.60 5.90
C ASN A 42 15.12 -8.27 5.45
N ALA A 43 15.02 -8.02 4.14
CA ALA A 43 14.47 -6.76 3.62
C ALA A 43 12.93 -6.72 3.69
N ASP A 44 12.39 -6.52 4.90
CA ASP A 44 11.00 -6.09 5.13
C ASP A 44 10.79 -4.60 4.79
N ASP A 45 11.88 -3.88 4.48
CA ASP A 45 11.86 -2.48 4.11
C ASP A 45 11.30 -2.27 2.71
N VAL A 46 10.24 -1.47 2.69
CA VAL A 46 9.47 -1.11 1.52
C VAL A 46 9.45 0.41 1.45
N ALA A 47 9.94 0.96 0.35
CA ALA A 47 9.98 2.40 0.11
C ALA A 47 8.84 2.81 -0.82
N ALA A 48 8.31 4.00 -0.64
CA ALA A 48 7.31 4.55 -1.56
C ALA A 48 7.92 4.71 -2.97
N ASP A 49 7.14 4.37 -3.99
CA ASP A 49 7.40 4.76 -5.38
C ASP A 49 6.34 5.76 -5.81
N ASP A 50 6.73 7.02 -5.91
CA ASP A 50 5.82 8.10 -6.27
C ASP A 50 5.42 8.11 -7.75
N THR A 51 5.98 7.19 -8.55
CA THR A 51 5.76 7.10 -9.99
C THR A 51 4.42 6.43 -10.29
N ASN A 52 3.59 7.07 -11.11
CA ASN A 52 2.34 6.49 -11.61
C ASN A 52 1.40 5.96 -10.52
N LYS A 53 1.38 6.58 -9.33
CA LYS A 53 0.49 6.17 -8.24
C LYS A 53 -0.98 6.45 -8.54
N ILE A 54 -1.85 5.48 -8.26
CA ILE A 54 -3.30 5.70 -8.23
C ILE A 54 -3.62 6.67 -7.08
N ASP A 55 -4.44 7.68 -7.35
CA ASP A 55 -4.92 8.59 -6.30
C ASP A 55 -5.77 7.81 -5.29
N THR A 56 -5.59 8.11 -4.00
CA THR A 56 -6.27 7.41 -2.91
C THR A 56 -7.80 7.41 -3.02
N LYS A 57 -8.40 8.40 -3.69
CA LYS A 57 -9.86 8.44 -3.93
C LYS A 57 -10.35 7.28 -4.81
N HIS A 58 -9.47 6.71 -5.65
CA HIS A 58 -9.77 5.55 -6.50
C HIS A 58 -9.37 4.22 -5.88
N LEU A 59 -8.65 4.24 -4.75
CA LEU A 59 -8.31 3.01 -4.04
C LEU A 59 -9.49 2.57 -3.16
N PRO A 60 -9.82 1.26 -3.16
CA PRO A 60 -10.72 0.68 -2.18
C PRO A 60 -10.26 1.01 -0.75
N SER A 61 -11.17 1.08 0.21
CA SER A 61 -10.82 1.39 1.61
C SER A 61 -9.80 0.41 2.21
N THR A 62 -9.79 -0.84 1.74
CA THR A 62 -8.87 -1.90 2.16
C THR A 62 -7.50 -1.85 1.47
N CYS A 63 -7.27 -0.90 0.56
CA CYS A 63 -6.03 -0.78 -0.20
C CYS A 63 -5.46 0.65 -0.14
N ARG A 64 -5.34 1.19 1.08
CA ARG A 64 -4.81 2.55 1.33
C ARG A 64 -3.65 2.55 2.33
N ASP A 65 -2.92 1.44 2.40
CA ASP A 65 -1.76 1.34 3.29
C ASP A 65 -0.64 2.27 2.81
N ALA A 66 -0.01 2.97 3.76
CA ALA A 66 1.24 3.68 3.51
C ALA A 66 2.40 2.68 3.40
N SER A 67 3.45 2.97 2.62
CA SER A 67 4.66 2.12 2.55
C SER A 67 5.30 1.87 3.93
N SER A 68 5.18 2.86 4.82
CA SER A 68 5.62 2.84 6.21
C SER A 68 4.68 2.08 7.14
N ALA A 69 3.53 1.58 6.67
CA ALA A 69 2.62 0.78 7.49
C ALA A 69 3.37 -0.42 8.08
N VAL A 70 3.27 -0.56 9.40
CA VAL A 70 3.96 -1.59 10.18
C VAL A 70 2.97 -2.63 10.70
N CYS A 71 3.50 -3.81 10.99
CA CYS A 71 2.79 -4.83 11.74
C CYS A 71 2.68 -4.37 13.21
N ILE A 72 1.66 -3.59 13.54
CA ILE A 72 1.28 -3.35 14.93
C ILE A 72 0.46 -4.56 15.40
N GLU A 73 0.99 -5.30 16.37
CA GLU A 73 0.30 -6.40 17.08
C GLU A 73 -0.97 -5.92 17.77
N THR A 74 -1.01 -4.63 18.12
CA THR A 74 -2.19 -3.98 18.69
C THR A 74 -2.91 -3.23 17.57
N PRO A 75 -4.21 -3.48 17.31
CA PRO A 75 -4.96 -2.65 16.38
C PRO A 75 -4.80 -1.19 16.83
N PRO A 76 -4.43 -0.27 15.92
CA PRO A 76 -4.41 1.13 16.27
C PRO A 76 -5.85 1.45 16.63
N THR A 77 -6.08 1.88 17.87
CA THR A 77 -7.32 2.50 18.25
C THR A 77 -7.45 3.74 17.36
N ALA A 78 -8.12 3.58 16.23
CA ALA A 78 -8.35 4.59 15.20
C ALA A 78 -9.31 5.71 15.68
N PHE A 79 -9.28 6.03 16.98
CA PHE A 79 -10.18 6.96 17.65
C PHE A 79 -9.49 8.05 18.47
N TYR A 80 -8.16 8.12 18.52
CA TYR A 80 -7.49 9.25 19.18
C TYR A 80 -6.38 9.82 18.29
N LYS A 81 -6.76 10.76 17.43
CA LYS A 81 -5.97 11.96 17.03
C LYS A 81 -6.81 12.78 16.04
N ASN A 82 -7.86 13.40 16.57
CA ASN A 82 -8.38 14.65 16.06
C ASN A 82 -8.37 15.66 17.22
N THR A 83 -7.16 16.08 17.58
CA THR A 83 -6.87 17.28 18.38
C THR A 83 -5.80 18.05 17.64
#